data_AF-B9E8A3-F1
#
_entry.id   AF-B9E8A3-F1
#
_cell.length_a   1.000
_cell.length_b   1.000
_cell.length_c   1.000
_cell.angle_alpha   90.00
_cell.angle_beta   90.00
_cell.angle_gamma   90.00
#
_symmetry.space_group_name_H-M   'P 1'
#
loop_
_entity.id
_entity.type
_entity.pdbx_description
1 polymer ?
#
loop_
_entity_poly.entity_id
_entity_poly.type
_entity_poly.pdbx_seq_one_letter_code
_entity_poly.pdbx_strand_id
1 'polypeptide(L)'
;MITFQNYKYERPDLHAVNQSIDQLLEQFEAATSAEAQIKLIDDINVVRKHLDTAMNLAYVRASINTNDAFYSEERDYLDAHSGEVIQIESKFYNALANSKFKDALRETYGDQLFDLAELFVKQYDDSIKDLLNKENKISSEYSKLVASAEIEFKGETYTFAQMG
;
A
#
# COMPACT_ATOMS: atom_id res chain seq x y z
N MET A 1 27.13 -5.09 2.38
CA MET A 1 25.80 -5.21 1.76
C MET A 1 24.77 -5.17 2.87
N ILE A 2 23.71 -4.36 2.74
CA ILE A 2 22.62 -4.34 3.73
C ILE A 2 21.81 -5.62 3.55
N THR A 3 21.47 -6.32 4.63
CA THR A 3 20.58 -7.49 4.62
C THR A 3 19.16 -7.06 4.98
N PHE A 4 18.15 -7.86 4.63
CA PHE A 4 16.74 -7.56 4.92
C PHE A 4 16.47 -7.28 6.41
N GLN A 5 17.17 -7.98 7.31
CA GLN A 5 17.04 -7.79 8.76
C GLN A 5 17.43 -6.38 9.20
N ASN A 6 18.31 -5.70 8.45
CA ASN A 6 18.79 -4.35 8.77
C ASN A 6 17.85 -3.23 8.26
N TYR A 7 16.81 -3.56 7.48
CA TYR A 7 15.86 -2.56 7.01
C TYR A 7 15.06 -2.02 8.19
N LYS A 8 15.10 -0.70 8.40
CA LYS A 8 14.37 -0.09 9.52
C LYS A 8 12.91 0.03 9.17
N TYR A 9 12.07 -0.44 10.09
CA TYR A 9 10.64 -0.22 10.02
C TYR A 9 10.30 0.96 10.95
N GLU A 10 9.54 1.91 10.42
CA GLU A 10 8.90 2.98 11.18
C GLU A 10 7.45 3.05 10.71
N ARG A 11 6.51 3.08 11.65
CA ARG A 11 5.08 3.17 11.31
C ARG A 11 4.83 4.49 10.58
N PRO A 12 4.20 4.48 9.40
CA PRO A 12 3.92 5.69 8.66
C PRO A 12 2.82 6.50 9.38
N ASP A 13 3.04 7.81 9.49
CA ASP A 13 2.00 8.76 9.86
C ASP A 13 1.11 9.01 8.63
N LEU A 14 0.00 8.28 8.55
CA LEU A 14 -0.92 8.35 7.41
C LEU A 14 -1.53 9.74 7.22
N HIS A 15 -1.71 10.48 8.32
CA HIS A 15 -2.20 11.86 8.24
C HIS A 15 -1.17 12.77 7.56
N ALA A 16 0.09 12.70 7.98
CA ALA A 16 1.17 13.46 7.37
C ALA A 16 1.41 13.06 5.91
N VAL A 17 1.32 11.77 5.60
CA VAL A 17 1.42 11.26 4.22
C VAL A 17 0.29 11.83 3.37
N ASN A 18 -0.96 11.75 3.85
CA ASN A 18 -2.11 12.27 3.12
C ASN A 18 -1.98 13.78 2.86
N GLN A 19 -1.58 14.57 3.87
CA GLN A 19 -1.34 16.01 3.69
C GLN A 19 -0.26 16.29 2.65
N SER A 20 0.85 15.53 2.66
CA SER A 20 1.94 15.70 1.71
C SER A 20 1.49 15.40 0.28
N ILE A 21 0.71 14.34 0.11
CA ILE A 21 0.12 13.98 -1.19
C ILE A 21 -0.87 15.06 -1.66
N ASP A 22 -1.76 15.54 -0.79
CA ASP A 22 -2.71 16.60 -1.13
C ASP A 22 -1.99 17.86 -1.62
N GLN A 23 -0.93 18.30 -0.93
CA GLN A 23 -0.13 19.46 -1.34
C GLN A 23 0.60 19.28 -2.67
N LEU A 24 1.12 18.07 -2.94
CA LEU A 24 1.79 17.77 -4.20
C LEU A 24 0.78 17.71 -5.36
N LEU A 25 -0.43 17.20 -5.11
CA LEU A 25 -1.49 17.13 -6.11
C LEU A 25 -2.06 18.50 -6.45
N GLU A 26 -2.24 19.39 -5.47
CA GLU A 26 -2.61 20.79 -5.73
C GLU A 26 -1.61 21.47 -6.68
N GLN A 27 -0.31 21.25 -6.46
CA GLN A 27 0.75 21.76 -7.35
C GLN A 27 0.69 21.08 -8.73
N PHE A 28 0.39 19.79 -8.78
CA PHE A 28 0.30 19.02 -10.02
C PHE A 28 -0.84 19.52 -10.91
N GLU A 29 -2.00 19.82 -10.33
CA GLU A 29 -3.17 20.34 -11.05
C GLU A 29 -2.99 21.80 -11.51
N ALA A 30 -2.25 22.58 -10.73
CA ALA A 30 -1.91 23.97 -11.04
C ALA A 30 -0.72 24.12 -12.01
N ALA A 31 0.04 23.05 -12.26
CA ALA A 31 1.19 23.07 -13.13
C ALA A 31 0.85 23.59 -14.53
N THR A 32 1.76 24.39 -15.09
CA THR A 32 1.58 25.02 -16.41
C THR A 32 2.42 24.37 -17.51
N SER A 33 3.10 23.27 -17.22
CA SER A 33 3.83 22.47 -18.22
C SER A 33 3.88 20.98 -17.86
N ALA A 34 4.11 20.14 -18.86
CA ALA A 34 4.26 18.70 -18.68
C ALA A 34 5.51 18.37 -17.82
N GLU A 35 6.61 19.11 -18.01
CA GLU A 35 7.86 18.93 -17.26
C GLU A 35 7.66 19.19 -15.77
N ALA A 36 6.86 20.20 -15.42
CA ALA A 36 6.49 20.48 -14.03
C ALA A 36 5.69 19.32 -13.42
N GLN A 37 4.75 18.75 -14.17
CA GLN A 37 3.99 17.58 -13.73
C GLN A 37 4.85 16.33 -13.58
N ILE A 38 5.80 16.08 -14.49
CA ILE A 38 6.76 14.96 -14.41
C ILE A 38 7.57 15.04 -13.11
N LYS A 39 8.08 16.23 -12.77
CA LYS A 39 8.81 16.42 -11.51
C LYS A 39 7.93 16.15 -10.28
N LEU A 40 6.68 16.62 -10.31
CA LEU A 40 5.73 16.39 -9.22
C LEU A 40 5.33 14.92 -9.09
N ILE A 41 5.24 14.17 -10.19
CA ILE A 41 5.06 12.71 -10.17
C ILE A 41 6.23 12.03 -9.46
N ASP A 42 7.47 12.48 -9.69
CA ASP A 42 8.64 11.94 -8.99
C ASP A 42 8.56 12.19 -7.48
N ASP A 43 8.21 13.42 -7.07
CA ASP A 43 8.03 13.79 -5.67
C ASP A 43 6.90 12.99 -5.00
N ILE A 44 5.75 12.81 -5.69
CA ILE A 44 4.64 11.96 -5.24
C ILE A 44 5.11 10.51 -5.07
N ASN A 45 5.88 9.99 -6.02
CA ASN A 45 6.39 8.63 -5.97
C ASN A 45 7.39 8.42 -4.83
N VAL A 46 8.14 9.44 -4.40
CA VAL A 46 8.99 9.35 -3.21
C VAL A 46 8.14 9.09 -1.97
N VAL A 47 7.04 9.84 -1.80
CA VAL A 47 6.12 9.67 -0.65
C VAL A 47 5.46 8.29 -0.69
N ARG A 48 4.93 7.88 -1.85
CA ARG A 48 4.30 6.56 -2.03
C ARG A 48 5.27 5.42 -1.74
N LYS A 49 6.49 5.48 -2.28
CA LYS A 49 7.53 4.45 -2.04
C LYS A 49 7.87 4.31 -0.56
N HIS A 50 7.89 5.40 0.20
CA HIS A 50 8.15 5.35 1.63
C HIS A 50 7.02 4.63 2.38
N LEU A 51 5.77 4.99 2.09
CA LEU A 51 4.59 4.30 2.62
C LEU A 51 4.60 2.80 2.29
N ASP A 52 4.78 2.47 1.01
CA ASP A 52 4.83 1.08 0.53
C ASP A 52 5.96 0.29 1.18
N THR A 53 7.12 0.90 1.39
CA THR A 53 8.27 0.26 2.05
C THR A 53 7.90 -0.14 3.48
N ALA A 54 7.33 0.78 4.26
CA ALA A 54 6.92 0.48 5.63
C ALA A 54 5.85 -0.62 5.66
N MET A 55 4.83 -0.52 4.81
CA MET A 55 3.76 -1.52 4.72
C MET A 55 4.28 -2.91 4.37
N ASN A 56 5.17 -3.01 3.38
CA ASN A 56 5.76 -4.29 2.98
C ASN A 56 6.67 -4.88 4.06
N LEU A 57 7.42 -4.05 4.78
CA LEU A 57 8.22 -4.51 5.91
C LEU A 57 7.35 -5.10 7.02
N ALA A 58 6.25 -4.43 7.39
CA ALA A 58 5.32 -4.95 8.37
C ALA A 58 4.68 -6.27 7.90
N TYR A 59 4.21 -6.32 6.65
CA TYR A 59 3.60 -7.52 6.07
C TYR A 59 4.55 -8.72 6.07
N VAL A 60 5.76 -8.55 5.53
CA VAL A 60 6.71 -9.66 5.40
C VAL A 60 7.14 -10.16 6.78
N ARG A 61 7.41 -9.25 7.73
CA ARG A 61 7.84 -9.65 9.07
C ARG A 61 6.73 -10.31 9.89
N ALA A 62 5.49 -9.82 9.78
CA ALA A 62 4.32 -10.48 10.37
C ALA A 62 4.06 -11.87 9.78
N SER A 63 4.31 -12.04 8.48
CA SER A 63 4.09 -13.32 7.78
C SER A 63 5.16 -14.35 8.10
N ILE A 64 6.40 -13.93 8.38
CA ILE A 64 7.49 -14.83 8.79
C ILE A 64 7.23 -15.41 10.18
N ASN A 65 6.75 -14.59 11.11
CA ASN A 65 6.46 -15.01 12.46
C ASN A 65 5.15 -14.34 12.95
N THR A 66 4.05 -15.06 12.82
CA THR A 66 2.72 -14.58 13.25
C THR A 66 2.59 -14.44 14.76
N ASN A 67 3.52 -15.01 15.54
CA ASN A 67 3.59 -14.86 16.99
C ASN A 67 4.38 -13.62 17.44
N ASP A 68 4.99 -12.87 16.51
CA ASP A 68 5.62 -11.58 16.82
C ASP A 68 4.53 -10.53 17.09
N ALA A 69 4.34 -10.20 18.37
CA ALA A 69 3.31 -9.26 18.81
C ALA A 69 3.46 -7.88 18.16
N PHE A 70 4.69 -7.39 17.98
CA PHE A 70 4.93 -6.08 17.39
C PHE A 70 4.44 -6.06 15.94
N TYR A 71 4.92 -6.98 15.09
CA TYR A 71 4.49 -6.98 13.69
C TYR A 71 3.03 -7.42 13.48
N SER A 72 2.47 -8.19 14.42
CA SER A 72 1.03 -8.50 14.42
C SER A 72 0.19 -7.23 14.67
N GLU A 73 0.58 -6.39 15.64
CA GLU A 73 -0.07 -5.09 15.90
C GLU A 73 0.12 -4.10 14.75
N GLU A 74 1.31 -4.05 14.14
CA GLU A 74 1.54 -3.23 12.94
C GLU A 74 0.66 -3.68 11.77
N ARG A 75 0.47 -5.00 11.61
CA ARG A 75 -0.42 -5.54 10.58
C ARG A 75 -1.88 -5.16 10.86
N ASP A 76 -2.34 -5.31 12.10
CA ASP A 76 -3.71 -4.94 12.50
C ASP A 76 -3.97 -3.44 12.33
N TYR A 77 -2.97 -2.60 12.63
CA TYR A 77 -3.03 -1.17 12.34
C TYR A 77 -3.22 -0.90 10.85
N LEU A 78 -2.43 -1.52 9.98
CA LEU A 78 -2.54 -1.34 8.53
C LEU A 78 -3.87 -1.86 7.97
N ASP A 79 -4.38 -2.98 8.47
CA ASP A 79 -5.68 -3.52 8.06
C ASP A 79 -6.83 -2.59 8.45
N ALA A 80 -6.74 -1.93 9.60
CA ALA A 80 -7.74 -0.96 10.06
C ALA A 80 -7.69 0.37 9.28
N HIS A 81 -6.61 0.66 8.56
CA HIS A 81 -6.42 1.91 7.80
C HIS A 81 -6.24 1.66 6.30
N SER A 82 -6.54 0.46 5.79
CA SER A 82 -6.34 0.13 4.39
C SER A 82 -7.14 1.01 3.44
N GLY A 83 -8.36 1.37 3.83
CA GLY A 83 -9.19 2.30 3.08
C GLY A 83 -8.59 3.70 2.99
N GLU A 84 -7.82 4.15 3.98
CA GLU A 84 -7.06 5.42 3.91
C GLU A 84 -5.85 5.30 2.98
N VAL A 85 -5.14 4.17 3.01
CA VAL A 85 -4.04 3.91 2.07
C VAL A 85 -4.54 3.90 0.62
N ILE A 86 -5.62 3.16 0.33
CA ILE A 86 -6.22 3.12 -1.01
C ILE A 86 -6.76 4.50 -1.41
N GLN A 87 -7.31 5.27 -0.47
CA GLN A 87 -7.72 6.66 -0.72
C GLN A 87 -6.55 7.51 -1.22
N ILE A 88 -5.41 7.46 -0.53
CA ILE A 88 -4.19 8.21 -0.90
C ILE A 88 -3.74 7.84 -2.32
N GLU A 89 -3.72 6.55 -2.66
CA GLU A 89 -3.39 6.10 -4.02
C GLU A 89 -4.42 6.57 -5.06
N SER A 90 -5.71 6.52 -4.72
CA SER A 90 -6.79 6.92 -5.62
C SER A 90 -6.69 8.38 -6.03
N LYS A 91 -6.27 9.27 -5.12
CA LYS A 91 -6.10 10.70 -5.40
C LYS A 91 -5.07 10.93 -6.50
N PHE A 92 -3.93 10.24 -6.42
CA PHE A 92 -2.88 10.33 -7.45
C PHE A 92 -3.38 9.82 -8.80
N TYR A 93 -3.99 8.63 -8.85
CA TYR A 93 -4.46 8.07 -10.12
C TYR A 93 -5.61 8.90 -10.73
N ASN A 94 -6.48 9.48 -9.90
CA ASN A 94 -7.49 10.44 -10.36
C ASN A 94 -6.86 11.69 -10.98
N ALA A 95 -5.86 12.30 -10.32
CA ALA A 95 -5.17 13.47 -10.86
C ALA A 95 -4.43 13.14 -12.17
N LEU A 96 -3.76 11.99 -12.24
CA LEU A 96 -3.07 11.54 -13.44
C LEU A 96 -4.04 11.31 -14.59
N ALA A 97 -5.16 10.62 -14.34
CA ALA A 97 -6.19 10.36 -15.34
C ALA A 97 -6.89 11.64 -15.82
N ASN A 98 -6.88 12.72 -15.05
CA ASN A 98 -7.50 14.01 -15.42
C ASN A 98 -6.46 15.10 -15.79
N SER A 99 -5.18 14.73 -15.97
CA SER A 99 -4.15 15.70 -16.30
C SER A 99 -4.40 16.42 -17.63
N LYS A 100 -4.15 17.74 -17.65
CA LYS A 100 -4.16 18.59 -18.86
C LYS A 100 -3.01 18.26 -19.83
N PHE A 101 -1.95 17.60 -19.35
CA PHE A 101 -0.78 17.20 -20.12
C PHE A 101 -0.74 15.68 -20.36
N LYS A 102 -1.89 15.01 -20.33
CA LYS A 102 -2.02 13.55 -20.45
C LYS A 102 -1.21 12.98 -21.62
N ASP A 103 -1.26 13.58 -22.80
CA ASP A 103 -0.55 13.06 -23.99
C ASP A 103 0.98 13.06 -23.79
N ALA A 104 1.55 14.17 -23.31
CA ALA A 104 2.98 14.27 -23.04
C ALA A 104 3.44 13.33 -21.91
N LEU A 105 2.59 13.13 -20.89
CA LEU A 105 2.85 12.16 -19.84
C LEU A 105 2.79 10.71 -20.35
N ARG A 106 1.87 10.39 -21.27
CA ARG A 106 1.80 9.07 -21.94
C ARG A 106 3.04 8.81 -22.79
N GLU A 107 3.56 9.81 -23.49
CA GLU A 107 4.84 9.68 -24.21
C GLU A 107 6.02 9.37 -23.27
N THR A 108 6.00 9.93 -22.05
CA THR A 108 7.07 9.76 -21.06
C THR A 108 7.00 8.41 -20.33
N TYR A 109 5.81 8.01 -19.88
CA TYR A 109 5.62 6.86 -18.99
C TYR A 109 4.97 5.64 -19.67
N GLY A 110 4.48 5.80 -20.90
CA GLY A 110 3.73 4.79 -21.64
C GLY A 110 2.25 4.71 -21.25
N ASP A 111 1.45 4.14 -22.15
CA ASP A 111 -0.01 4.02 -21.97
C ASP A 111 -0.41 3.13 -20.80
N GLN A 112 0.41 2.12 -20.48
CA GLN A 112 0.13 1.16 -19.41
C GLN A 112 -0.11 1.83 -18.05
N LEU A 113 0.62 2.91 -17.74
CA LEU A 113 0.44 3.63 -16.47
C LEU A 113 -0.96 4.26 -16.40
N PHE A 114 -1.46 4.78 -17.52
CA PHE A 114 -2.77 5.41 -17.59
C PHE A 114 -3.90 4.39 -17.62
N ASP A 115 -3.70 3.25 -18.27
CA ASP A 115 -4.67 2.14 -18.23
C ASP A 115 -4.84 1.63 -16.79
N LEU A 116 -3.74 1.52 -16.04
CA LEU A 116 -3.78 1.21 -14.61
C LEU A 116 -4.49 2.31 -13.80
N ALA A 117 -4.24 3.58 -14.11
CA ALA A 117 -4.91 4.70 -13.45
C ALA A 117 -6.44 4.66 -13.67
N GLU A 118 -6.88 4.50 -14.91
CA GLU A 118 -8.31 4.43 -15.27
C GLU A 118 -9.02 3.23 -14.66
N LEU A 119 -8.30 2.11 -14.50
CA LEU A 119 -8.81 0.95 -13.79
C LEU A 119 -8.91 1.23 -12.29
N PHE A 120 -7.89 1.83 -11.68
CA PHE A 120 -7.85 2.12 -10.24
C PHE A 120 -8.96 3.08 -9.82
N VAL A 121 -9.22 4.12 -10.61
CA VAL A 121 -10.30 5.09 -10.37
C VAL A 121 -11.69 4.42 -10.26
N LYS A 122 -11.88 3.26 -10.91
CA LYS A 122 -13.13 2.50 -10.83
C LYS A 122 -13.23 1.58 -9.61
N GLN A 123 -12.12 1.33 -8.92
CA GLN A 123 -12.05 0.40 -7.78
C GLN A 123 -12.32 1.08 -6.43
N TYR A 124 -12.27 2.41 -6.37
CA TYR A 124 -12.39 3.15 -5.12
C TYR A 124 -13.50 4.20 -5.15
N ASP A 125 -14.26 4.24 -4.06
CA ASP A 125 -15.19 5.31 -3.71
C ASP A 125 -15.15 5.49 -2.18
N ASP A 126 -15.34 6.71 -1.69
CA ASP A 126 -15.31 6.97 -0.25
C ASP A 126 -16.37 6.14 0.51
N SER A 127 -17.49 5.79 -0.13
CA SER A 127 -18.56 4.97 0.47
C SER A 127 -18.14 3.52 0.79
N ILE A 128 -17.07 3.01 0.17
CA ILE A 128 -16.56 1.65 0.40
C ILE A 128 -15.37 1.61 1.36
N LYS A 129 -14.88 2.75 1.87
CA LYS A 129 -13.70 2.84 2.75
C LYS A 129 -13.78 1.88 3.95
N ASP A 130 -14.92 1.84 4.64
CA ASP A 130 -15.13 0.95 5.79
C ASP A 130 -15.23 -0.54 5.38
N LEU A 131 -15.67 -0.82 4.16
CA LEU A 131 -15.71 -2.19 3.64
C LEU A 131 -14.31 -2.70 3.35
N LEU A 132 -13.43 -1.86 2.79
CA LEU A 132 -12.02 -2.19 2.54
C LEU A 132 -11.26 -2.52 3.83
N ASN A 133 -11.52 -1.77 4.90
CA ASN A 133 -10.96 -2.04 6.23
C ASN A 133 -11.43 -3.41 6.76
N LYS A 134 -12.72 -3.72 6.62
CA LYS A 134 -13.29 -5.01 7.04
C LYS A 134 -12.75 -6.17 6.22
N GLU A 135 -12.66 -6.01 4.91
CA GLU A 135 -12.13 -7.03 3.99
C GLU A 135 -10.69 -7.41 4.33
N ASN A 136 -9.82 -6.42 4.55
CA ASN A 136 -8.43 -6.68 4.90
C ASN A 136 -8.30 -7.31 6.29
N LYS A 137 -9.09 -6.85 7.27
CA LYS A 137 -9.13 -7.47 8.59
C LYS A 137 -9.51 -8.96 8.51
N ILE A 138 -10.59 -9.29 7.79
CA ILE A 138 -11.05 -10.68 7.63
C ILE A 138 -9.98 -11.53 6.92
N SER A 139 -9.34 -10.98 5.90
CA SER A 139 -8.27 -11.66 5.15
C SER A 139 -7.09 -11.99 6.06
N SER A 140 -6.65 -11.03 6.87
CA SER A 140 -5.58 -11.21 7.86
C SER A 140 -5.96 -12.18 8.97
N GLU A 141 -7.19 -12.13 9.50
CA GLU A 141 -7.70 -13.07 10.51
C GLU A 141 -7.67 -14.51 9.98
N TYR A 142 -8.09 -14.72 8.72
CA TYR A 142 -8.01 -16.01 8.07
C TYR A 142 -6.55 -16.50 7.94
N SER A 143 -5.63 -15.64 7.48
CA SER A 143 -4.21 -15.99 7.39
C SER A 143 -3.61 -16.35 8.75
N LYS A 144 -3.94 -15.60 9.81
CA LYS A 144 -3.52 -15.88 11.19
C LYS A 144 -4.04 -17.24 11.67
N LEU A 145 -5.31 -17.56 11.40
CA LEU A 145 -5.92 -18.85 11.77
C LEU A 145 -5.24 -20.04 11.08
N VAL A 146 -4.95 -19.93 9.79
CA VAL A 146 -4.23 -20.99 9.05
C VAL A 146 -2.80 -21.14 9.56
N ALA A 147 -2.13 -20.04 9.88
CA ALA A 147 -0.77 -20.04 10.39
C ALA A 147 -0.65 -20.57 11.84
N SER A 148 -1.71 -20.48 12.64
CA SER A 148 -1.74 -20.97 14.02
C SER A 148 -1.99 -22.48 14.15
N ALA A 149 -1.97 -23.22 13.03
CA ALA A 149 -2.18 -24.67 13.06
C ALA A 149 -1.05 -25.36 13.85
N GLU A 150 -1.42 -26.00 14.95
CA GLU A 150 -0.56 -26.86 15.77
C GLU A 150 -1.14 -28.26 15.75
N ILE A 151 -0.66 -29.11 14.84
CA ILE A 151 -1.21 -30.44 14.60
C ILE A 151 -0.28 -31.47 15.25
N GLU A 152 -0.76 -32.16 16.28
CA GLU A 152 -0.05 -33.28 16.88
C GLU A 152 -0.07 -34.50 15.94
N PHE A 153 1.11 -34.93 15.50
CA PHE A 153 1.26 -36.11 14.65
C PHE A 153 2.58 -36.82 14.96
N LYS A 154 2.59 -38.16 15.02
CA LYS A 154 3.81 -38.96 15.28
C LYS A 154 4.68 -38.51 16.48
N GLY A 155 4.10 -37.86 17.48
CA GLY A 155 4.80 -37.39 18.68
C GLY A 155 5.49 -36.02 18.53
N GLU A 156 5.29 -35.32 17.43
CA GLU A 156 5.75 -33.95 17.20
C GLU A 156 4.55 -33.04 16.84
N THR A 157 4.75 -31.72 16.91
CA THR A 157 3.77 -30.70 16.53
C THR A 157 4.15 -30.11 15.18
N TYR A 158 3.22 -30.12 14.23
CA TYR A 158 3.43 -29.64 12.88
C TYR A 158 2.50 -28.49 12.53
N THR A 159 3.01 -27.56 11.72
CA THR A 159 2.20 -26.58 11.00
C THR A 159 1.45 -27.24 9.85
N PHE A 160 0.41 -26.59 9.34
CA PHE A 160 -0.36 -27.09 8.19
C PHE A 160 0.53 -27.36 6.96
N ALA A 161 1.50 -26.49 6.66
CA ALA A 161 2.42 -26.65 5.52
C ALA A 161 3.36 -27.86 5.65
N GLN A 162 3.63 -28.32 6.87
CA GLN A 162 4.46 -29.51 7.11
C GLN A 162 3.68 -30.83 6.93
N MET A 163 2.36 -30.77 6.73
CA MET A 163 1.49 -31.94 6.63
C MET A 163 1.20 -32.41 5.19
N GLY A 164 1.67 -31.67 4.17
CA GLY A 164 1.60 -32.07 2.76
C GLY A 164 0.50 -31.37 1.97
#